data_AF-A0A9X2HQA2-F1
#
_entry.id   AF-A0A9X2HQA2-F1
#
_cell.length_a   1.000
_cell.length_b   1.000
_cell.length_c   1.000
_cell.angle_alpha   90.00
_cell.angle_beta   90.00
_cell.angle_gamma   90.00
#
_symmetry.space_group_name_H-M   'P 1'
#
loop_
_entity.id
_entity.type
_entity.pdbx_description
1 polymer ?
#
loop_
_entity_poly.entity_id
_entity_poly.type
_entity_poly.pdbx_seq_one_letter_code
_entity_poly.pdbx_strand_id
1 'polypeptide(L)'
;MTSRAYDTLNRGTQFVTRLAADTGPAEPWPCGRDAQVRARYMGNCLRELDRFLHILLEERAGAAPVTLSLRYTTAHRLGDHACAGWNPAADQTRLRALSRSRICLLHGGGRVRRPDMPQGRWMTAGWCEPSSARLRRYAMGEMLRPSAHDLAGVGLFYRTLADRIVGA
;
A
#
# COMPACT_ATOMS: atom_id res chain seq x y z
N MET A 1 -23.98 -8.10 7.58
CA MET A 1 -24.06 -7.38 6.29
C MET A 1 -22.69 -6.74 6.06
N THR A 2 -21.99 -7.07 4.98
CA THR A 2 -20.72 -6.41 4.62
C THR A 2 -21.00 -4.96 4.19
N SER A 3 -20.18 -4.01 4.63
CA SER A 3 -20.37 -2.60 4.32
C SER A 3 -19.92 -2.28 2.89
N ARG A 4 -20.43 -1.17 2.32
CA ARG A 4 -20.02 -0.71 0.98
C ARG A 4 -18.52 -0.41 0.90
N ALA A 5 -17.88 0.09 1.96
CA ALA A 5 -16.43 0.29 1.96
C ALA A 5 -15.65 -1.03 1.91
N TYR A 6 -16.10 -2.05 2.64
CA TYR A 6 -15.48 -3.38 2.58
C TYR A 6 -15.53 -3.95 1.15
N ASP A 7 -16.71 -3.93 0.53
CA ASP A 7 -16.88 -4.42 -0.84
C ASP A 7 -16.03 -3.61 -1.84
N THR A 8 -15.95 -2.29 -1.66
CA THR A 8 -15.15 -1.40 -2.52
C THR A 8 -13.66 -1.69 -2.39
N LEU A 9 -13.16 -1.82 -1.16
CA LEU A 9 -11.77 -2.20 -0.92
C LEU A 9 -11.46 -3.56 -1.55
N ASN A 10 -12.33 -4.55 -1.34
CA ASN A 10 -12.17 -5.88 -1.92
C ASN A 10 -12.11 -5.86 -3.45
N ARG A 11 -13.02 -5.14 -4.11
CA ARG A 11 -12.95 -4.94 -5.57
C ARG A 11 -11.65 -4.27 -6.00
N GLY A 12 -11.17 -3.28 -5.25
CA GLY A 12 -9.87 -2.65 -5.46
C GLY A 12 -8.71 -3.65 -5.35
N THR A 13 -8.69 -4.49 -4.32
CA THR A 13 -7.63 -5.51 -4.15
C THR A 13 -7.64 -6.54 -5.29
N GLN A 14 -8.84 -6.95 -5.73
CA GLN A 14 -9.01 -7.84 -6.88
C GLN A 14 -8.55 -7.18 -8.18
N PHE A 15 -8.82 -5.88 -8.35
CA PHE A 15 -8.32 -5.12 -9.50
C PHE A 15 -6.80 -5.12 -9.54
N VAL A 16 -6.12 -4.79 -8.43
CA VAL A 16 -4.65 -4.78 -8.38
C VAL A 16 -4.06 -6.19 -8.55
N THR A 17 -4.72 -7.21 -8.02
CA THR A 17 -4.29 -8.60 -8.19
C THR A 17 -4.44 -9.07 -9.65
N ARG A 18 -5.54 -8.69 -10.32
CA ARG A 18 -5.73 -8.97 -11.76
C ARG A 18 -4.77 -8.16 -12.63
N LEU A 19 -4.53 -6.90 -12.30
CA LEU A 19 -3.52 -6.07 -12.96
C LEU A 19 -2.14 -6.75 -12.93
N ALA A 20 -1.82 -7.43 -11.82
CA ALA A 20 -0.60 -8.22 -11.69
C ALA A 20 -0.61 -9.52 -12.51
N ALA A 21 -1.76 -10.12 -12.79
CA ALA A 21 -1.89 -11.35 -13.57
C ALA A 21 -1.99 -11.08 -15.09
N ASP A 22 -2.86 -10.16 -15.50
CA ASP A 22 -3.26 -9.93 -16.90
C ASP A 22 -2.27 -9.01 -17.64
N THR A 23 -1.70 -8.05 -16.92
CA THR A 23 -0.74 -7.05 -17.43
C THR A 23 0.57 -7.08 -16.65
N GLY A 24 0.78 -8.13 -15.84
CA GLY A 24 1.83 -8.23 -14.82
C GLY A 24 3.08 -7.54 -15.32
N PRO A 25 3.51 -6.44 -14.67
CA PRO A 25 4.29 -5.37 -15.28
C PRO A 25 5.34 -5.98 -16.19
N ALA A 26 5.01 -6.06 -17.49
CA ALA A 26 5.70 -6.98 -18.38
C ALA A 26 7.19 -6.73 -18.23
N GLU A 27 7.94 -7.75 -17.82
CA GLU A 27 9.37 -7.65 -17.88
C GLU A 27 9.76 -7.65 -19.37
N PRO A 28 10.61 -6.72 -19.80
CA PRO A 28 11.32 -5.73 -18.98
C PRO A 28 10.48 -4.49 -18.62
N TRP A 29 10.74 -3.93 -17.43
CA TRP A 29 10.19 -2.63 -17.04
C TRP A 29 10.55 -1.57 -18.11
N PRO A 30 9.59 -0.77 -18.60
CA PRO A 30 9.83 0.15 -19.70
C PRO A 30 10.85 1.23 -19.33
N CYS A 31 11.44 1.84 -20.35
CA CYS A 31 12.42 2.92 -20.21
C CYS A 31 11.77 4.30 -20.45
N GLY A 32 12.48 5.37 -20.09
CA GLY A 32 12.08 6.75 -20.43
C GLY A 32 10.70 7.16 -19.89
N ARG A 33 9.87 7.76 -20.76
CA ARG A 33 8.55 8.30 -20.40
C ARG A 33 7.57 7.21 -19.98
N ASP A 34 7.60 6.05 -20.63
CA ASP A 34 6.70 4.94 -20.33
C ASP A 34 6.98 4.34 -18.94
N ALA A 35 8.25 4.34 -18.52
CA ALA A 35 8.63 4.00 -17.15
C ALA A 35 7.93 4.89 -16.12
N GLN A 36 7.86 6.20 -16.39
CA GLN A 36 7.25 7.18 -15.50
C GLN A 36 5.73 7.06 -15.48
N VAL A 37 5.11 6.84 -16.65
CA VAL A 37 3.66 6.60 -16.76
C VAL A 37 3.28 5.34 -15.98
N ARG A 38 4.00 4.24 -16.18
CA ARG A 38 3.78 2.98 -15.43
C ARG A 38 3.97 3.18 -13.93
N ALA A 39 5.03 3.85 -13.51
CA ALA A 39 5.26 4.15 -12.09
C ALA A 39 4.10 4.98 -11.49
N ARG A 40 3.67 6.05 -12.15
CA ARG A 40 2.53 6.87 -11.67
C ARG A 40 1.23 6.08 -11.60
N TYR A 41 0.97 5.26 -12.61
CA TYR A 41 -0.22 4.41 -12.64
C TYR A 41 -0.23 3.44 -11.45
N MET A 42 0.88 2.74 -11.19
CA MET A 42 1.02 1.88 -10.00
C MET A 42 0.86 2.67 -8.70
N GLY A 43 1.50 3.83 -8.59
CA GLY A 43 1.39 4.71 -7.43
C GLY A 43 -0.04 5.17 -7.16
N ASN A 44 -0.83 5.44 -8.21
CA ASN A 44 -2.25 5.76 -8.10
C ASN A 44 -3.07 4.56 -7.61
N CYS A 45 -2.86 3.37 -8.17
CA CYS A 45 -3.53 2.16 -7.69
C CYS A 45 -3.30 1.93 -6.20
N LEU A 46 -2.05 2.04 -5.73
CA LEU A 46 -1.72 1.92 -4.30
C LEU A 46 -2.36 3.03 -3.45
N ARG A 47 -2.44 4.26 -3.96
CA ARG A 47 -3.11 5.37 -3.27
C ARG A 47 -4.60 5.11 -3.09
N GLU A 48 -5.27 4.59 -4.11
CA GLU A 48 -6.70 4.29 -4.02
C GLU A 48 -6.98 3.13 -3.05
N LEU A 49 -6.14 2.09 -3.01
CA LEU A 49 -6.26 1.05 -1.98
C LEU A 49 -6.15 1.61 -0.55
N ASP A 50 -5.17 2.50 -0.33
CA ASP A 50 -4.99 3.16 0.97
C ASP A 50 -6.21 4.04 1.34
N ARG A 51 -6.80 4.71 0.35
CA ARG A 51 -8.02 5.51 0.52
C ARG A 51 -9.22 4.63 0.88
N PHE A 52 -9.43 3.52 0.18
CA PHE A 52 -10.54 2.62 0.47
C PHE A 52 -10.40 1.99 1.86
N LEU A 53 -9.18 1.62 2.26
CA LEU A 53 -8.91 1.15 3.62
C LEU A 53 -9.22 2.24 4.66
N HIS A 54 -8.83 3.48 4.40
CA HIS A 54 -9.14 4.60 5.29
C HIS A 54 -10.65 4.76 5.51
N ILE A 55 -11.44 4.71 4.44
CA ILE A 55 -12.90 4.81 4.52
C ILE A 55 -13.49 3.64 5.31
N LEU A 56 -12.98 2.42 5.10
CA LEU A 56 -13.43 1.26 5.88
C LEU A 56 -13.16 1.43 7.38
N LEU A 57 -11.97 1.92 7.75
CA LEU A 57 -11.65 2.21 9.15
C LEU A 57 -12.60 3.26 9.75
N GLU A 58 -12.88 4.34 9.02
CA GLU A 58 -13.82 5.38 9.45
C GLU A 58 -15.25 4.85 9.63
N GLU A 59 -15.74 4.03 8.70
CA GLU A 59 -17.04 3.36 8.83
C GLU A 59 -17.11 2.50 10.10
N ARG A 60 -16.03 1.78 10.43
CA ARG A 60 -16.00 0.89 11.60
C ARG A 60 -15.82 1.63 12.93
N ALA A 61 -15.19 2.79 12.90
CA ALA A 61 -15.08 3.66 14.07
C ALA A 61 -16.41 4.37 14.43
N GLY A 62 -17.45 4.25 13.59
CA GLY A 62 -18.73 4.94 13.79
C GLY A 62 -18.62 6.47 13.70
N ALA A 63 -17.56 6.98 13.06
CA ALA A 63 -17.27 8.41 13.02
C ALA A 63 -18.19 9.16 12.04
N ALA A 64 -18.61 10.37 12.42
CA ALA A 64 -19.33 11.32 11.56
C ALA A 64 -18.51 11.66 10.29
N PRO A 65 -19.15 12.08 9.18
CA PRO A 65 -18.48 12.25 7.90
C PRO A 65 -17.30 13.22 7.97
N VAL A 66 -16.13 12.69 7.59
CA VAL A 66 -14.91 13.34 7.07
C VAL A 66 -14.72 14.80 7.48
N THR A 67 -14.09 15.02 8.63
CA THR A 67 -13.01 16.01 8.64
C THR A 67 -11.78 15.28 8.13
N LEU A 68 -11.32 15.60 6.92
CA LEU A 68 -9.99 15.23 6.43
C LEU A 68 -8.98 15.90 7.36
N SER A 69 -8.78 15.32 8.55
CA SER A 69 -7.67 15.65 9.40
C SER A 69 -6.44 15.21 8.63
N LEU A 70 -5.79 16.16 7.97
CA LEU A 70 -4.50 16.02 7.29
C LEU A 70 -3.41 15.43 8.22
N ARG A 71 -3.72 15.24 9.51
CA ARG A 71 -2.80 14.73 10.54
C ARG A 71 -2.81 13.20 10.69
N TYR A 72 -3.87 12.48 10.31
CA TYR A 72 -3.95 11.03 10.56
C TYR A 72 -3.81 10.18 9.28
N THR A 73 -2.67 9.49 9.17
CA THR A 73 -2.45 8.49 8.12
C THR A 73 -3.29 7.22 8.40
N THR A 74 -3.61 6.45 7.35
CA THR A 74 -4.27 5.14 7.46
C THR A 74 -3.55 4.21 8.44
N ALA A 75 -2.21 4.27 8.47
CA ALA A 75 -1.39 3.52 9.43
C ALA A 75 -1.63 3.97 10.88
N HIS A 76 -1.81 5.27 11.15
CA HIS A 76 -2.15 5.71 12.50
C HIS A 76 -3.55 5.27 12.91
N ARG A 77 -4.55 5.48 12.04
CA ARG A 77 -5.94 5.07 12.33
C ARG A 77 -6.05 3.58 12.63
N LEU A 78 -5.28 2.72 11.93
CA LEU A 78 -5.29 1.28 12.21
C LEU A 78 -4.96 0.96 13.69
N GLY A 79 -4.15 1.80 14.36
CA GLY A 79 -3.82 1.63 15.77
C GLY A 79 -5.02 1.77 16.70
N ASP A 80 -5.98 2.60 16.33
CA ASP A 80 -7.19 2.85 17.10
C ASP A 80 -8.17 1.65 17.03
N HIS A 81 -7.94 0.72 16.09
CA HIS A 81 -8.71 -0.52 15.93
C HIS A 81 -8.03 -1.75 16.55
N ALA A 82 -7.00 -1.56 17.38
CA ALA A 82 -6.40 -2.67 18.10
C ALA A 82 -7.43 -3.33 19.04
N CYS A 83 -7.59 -4.65 18.95
CA CYS A 83 -8.50 -5.43 19.78
C CYS A 83 -7.78 -6.63 20.40
N ALA A 84 -8.43 -7.29 21.37
CA ALA A 84 -7.88 -8.48 22.02
C ALA A 84 -7.58 -9.57 20.98
N GLY A 85 -6.29 -9.89 20.79
CA GLY A 85 -5.83 -10.89 19.82
C GLY A 85 -5.28 -10.34 18.50
N TRP A 86 -5.35 -9.03 18.25
CA TRP A 86 -4.72 -8.40 17.07
C TRP A 86 -3.82 -7.23 17.47
N ASN A 87 -2.51 -7.43 17.29
CA ASN A 87 -1.53 -6.35 17.37
C ASN A 87 -1.27 -5.75 15.98
N PRO A 88 -1.68 -4.49 15.70
CA PRO A 88 -1.55 -3.90 14.38
C PRO A 88 -0.13 -3.40 14.06
N ALA A 89 0.85 -3.46 14.98
CA ALA A 89 2.16 -2.81 14.81
C ALA A 89 2.92 -3.19 13.52
N ALA A 90 2.89 -4.48 13.16
CA ALA A 90 3.50 -4.95 11.91
C ALA A 90 2.76 -4.42 10.68
N ASP A 91 1.42 -4.43 10.72
CA ASP A 91 0.56 -3.92 9.66
C ASP A 91 0.74 -2.40 9.48
N GLN A 92 0.83 -1.64 10.58
CA GLN A 92 1.13 -0.21 10.57
C GLN A 92 2.48 0.08 9.92
N THR A 93 3.51 -0.70 10.26
CA THR A 93 4.84 -0.55 9.68
C THR A 93 4.80 -0.76 8.17
N ARG A 94 4.09 -1.80 7.71
CA ARG A 94 3.89 -2.07 6.29
C ARG A 94 3.08 -0.98 5.59
N LEU A 95 2.02 -0.44 6.21
CA LEU A 95 1.25 0.70 5.67
C LEU A 95 2.08 1.98 5.55
N ARG A 96 2.98 2.26 6.51
CA ARG A 96 3.94 3.37 6.40
C ARG A 96 4.91 3.16 5.23
N ALA A 97 5.40 1.94 5.04
CA ALA A 97 6.26 1.59 3.91
C ALA A 97 5.52 1.68 2.56
N LEU A 98 4.25 1.27 2.50
CA LEU A 98 3.38 1.46 1.33
C LEU A 98 3.16 2.94 1.00
N SER A 99 2.95 3.77 2.03
CA SER A 99 2.85 5.23 1.87
C SER A 99 4.11 5.83 1.26
N ARG A 100 5.30 5.40 1.68
CA ARG A 100 6.57 5.84 1.06
C ARG A 100 6.70 5.32 -0.38
N SER A 101 6.35 4.05 -0.60
CA SER A 101 6.40 3.41 -1.92
C SER A 101 5.53 4.15 -2.93
N ARG A 102 4.28 4.50 -2.57
CA ARG A 102 3.38 5.26 -3.47
C ARG A 102 3.95 6.63 -3.80
N ILE A 103 4.51 7.35 -2.81
CA ILE A 103 5.09 8.69 -3.01
C ILE A 103 6.29 8.59 -3.97
N CYS A 104 7.14 7.58 -3.79
CA CYS A 104 8.27 7.30 -4.67
C CYS A 104 7.80 7.02 -6.11
N LEU A 105 6.75 6.22 -6.30
CA LEU A 105 6.18 5.92 -7.61
C LEU A 105 5.54 7.16 -8.27
N LEU A 106 4.73 7.93 -7.54
CA LEU A 106 3.99 9.08 -8.06
C LEU A 106 4.89 10.25 -8.42
N HIS A 107 5.78 10.64 -7.49
CA HIS A 107 6.56 11.88 -7.61
C HIS A 107 8.01 11.62 -8.01
N GLY A 108 8.57 10.47 -7.65
CA GLY A 108 9.93 10.08 -8.00
C GLY A 108 10.05 9.31 -9.32
N GLY A 109 8.93 8.99 -9.97
CA GLY A 109 8.91 8.10 -11.13
C GLY A 109 9.46 6.71 -10.81
N GLY A 110 9.39 6.30 -9.53
CA GLY A 110 9.99 5.07 -9.01
C GLY A 110 11.45 5.21 -8.57
N ARG A 111 12.13 6.35 -8.78
CA ARG A 111 13.50 6.51 -8.27
C ARG A 111 13.48 6.80 -6.77
N VAL A 112 14.23 6.05 -5.98
CA VAL A 112 14.35 6.24 -4.53
C VAL A 112 15.17 7.50 -4.25
N ARG A 113 14.51 8.53 -3.72
CA ARG A 113 15.12 9.83 -3.39
C ARG A 113 14.98 10.22 -1.94
N ARG A 114 14.28 9.43 -1.13
CA ARG A 114 14.11 9.67 0.29
C ARG A 114 14.29 8.36 1.06
N PRO A 115 15.19 8.31 2.05
CA PRO A 115 15.31 7.14 2.93
C PRO A 115 14.14 7.06 3.92
N ASP A 116 14.07 5.95 4.66
CA ASP A 116 13.09 5.77 5.74
C ASP A 116 13.24 6.81 6.86
N MET A 117 14.48 7.20 7.16
CA MET A 117 14.87 8.09 8.26
C MET A 117 15.85 9.16 7.77
N PRO A 118 15.91 10.35 8.38
CA PRO A 118 16.93 11.36 8.07
C PRO A 118 18.34 10.75 8.07
N GLN A 119 19.16 11.12 7.08
CA GLN A 119 20.51 10.58 6.85
C GLN A 119 20.60 9.06 6.61
N GLY A 120 19.47 8.36 6.48
CA GLY A 120 19.42 6.95 6.13
C GLY A 120 19.90 6.67 4.69
N ARG A 121 20.30 5.42 4.45
CA ARG A 121 20.78 4.95 3.13
C ARG A 121 19.77 4.12 2.35
N TRP A 122 18.63 3.81 2.98
CA TRP A 122 17.68 2.83 2.48
C TRP A 122 16.24 3.34 2.62
N MET A 123 15.40 2.96 1.67
CA MET A 123 13.95 3.05 1.76
C MET A 123 13.36 1.64 1.82
N THR A 124 12.49 1.40 2.78
CA THR A 124 11.72 0.16 2.90
C THR A 124 10.44 0.26 2.07
N ALA A 125 10.24 -0.70 1.18
CA ALA A 125 9.06 -0.81 0.35
C ALA A 125 7.90 -1.53 1.06
N GLY A 126 6.69 -1.30 0.57
CA GLY A 126 5.45 -1.86 1.12
C GLY A 126 5.19 -3.35 0.83
N TRP A 127 6.13 -4.01 0.17
CA TRP A 127 6.09 -5.41 -0.23
C TRP A 127 7.35 -6.13 0.22
N CYS A 128 7.28 -7.47 0.25
CA CYS A 128 8.33 -8.29 0.81
C CYS A 128 9.41 -8.68 -0.21
N GLU A 129 10.55 -9.14 0.30
CA GLU A 129 11.49 -9.91 -0.48
C GLU A 129 10.85 -11.22 -0.98
N PRO A 130 11.23 -11.73 -2.16
CA PRO A 130 10.72 -13.00 -2.66
C PRO A 130 10.96 -14.11 -1.62
N SER A 131 9.94 -14.93 -1.36
CA SER A 131 10.02 -16.05 -0.40
C SER A 131 10.35 -15.65 1.04
N SER A 132 10.13 -14.38 1.41
CA SER A 132 10.43 -13.86 2.74
C SER A 132 9.28 -12.99 3.27
N ALA A 133 9.09 -12.97 4.58
CA ALA A 133 8.16 -12.06 5.24
C ALA A 133 8.76 -10.65 5.46
N ARG A 134 10.06 -10.48 5.18
CA ARG A 134 10.78 -9.22 5.37
C ARG A 134 10.41 -8.23 4.28
N LEU A 135 10.09 -7.00 4.65
CA LEU A 135 9.88 -5.90 3.70
C LEU A 135 11.17 -5.59 2.93
N ARG A 136 11.05 -5.51 1.60
CA ARG A 136 12.18 -5.25 0.69
C ARG A 136 12.73 -3.85 0.92
N ARG A 137 14.05 -3.71 0.83
CA ARG A 137 14.74 -2.43 0.95
C ARG A 137 15.40 -2.06 -0.37
N TYR A 138 15.40 -0.78 -0.66
CA TYR A 138 16.02 -0.20 -1.85
C TYR A 138 17.02 0.88 -1.42
N ALA A 139 18.20 0.88 -2.03
CA ALA A 139 19.21 1.91 -1.80
C ALA A 139 18.77 3.25 -2.40
N MET A 140 19.35 4.32 -1.90
CA MET A 140 19.18 5.64 -2.51
C MET A 140 19.63 5.62 -3.98
N GLY A 141 18.80 6.15 -4.87
CA GLY A 141 19.05 6.19 -6.31
C GLY A 141 18.54 4.95 -7.09
N GLU A 142 18.21 3.85 -6.41
CA GLU A 142 17.65 2.66 -7.06
C GLU A 142 16.25 2.90 -7.61
N MET A 143 15.85 2.02 -8.53
CA MET A 143 14.52 2.02 -9.13
C MET A 143 13.59 1.05 -8.40
N LEU A 144 12.57 1.62 -7.76
CA LEU A 144 11.42 0.92 -7.23
C LEU A 144 10.54 0.42 -8.38
N ARG A 145 10.68 -0.86 -8.71
CA ARG A 145 9.95 -1.56 -9.77
C ARG A 145 9.15 -2.71 -9.14
N PRO A 146 7.88 -2.49 -8.76
CA PRO A 146 7.05 -3.57 -8.23
C PRO A 146 6.81 -4.63 -9.30
N SER A 147 7.12 -5.88 -9.00
CA SER A 147 6.77 -7.02 -9.85
C SER A 147 5.29 -7.37 -9.73
N ALA A 148 4.81 -8.28 -10.60
CA ALA A 148 3.49 -8.88 -10.46
C ALA A 148 3.30 -9.53 -9.07
N HIS A 149 4.32 -10.26 -8.60
CA HIS A 149 4.30 -10.89 -7.27
C HIS A 149 4.16 -9.85 -6.15
N ASP A 150 4.89 -8.73 -6.25
CA ASP A 150 4.83 -7.65 -5.26
C ASP A 150 3.41 -7.06 -5.20
N LEU A 151 2.78 -6.80 -6.35
CA LEU A 151 1.43 -6.25 -6.43
C LEU A 151 0.36 -7.22 -5.90
N ALA A 152 0.45 -8.50 -6.25
CA ALA A 152 -0.44 -9.53 -5.72
C ALA A 152 -0.31 -9.65 -4.20
N GLY A 153 0.92 -9.60 -3.68
CA GLY A 153 1.19 -9.61 -2.24
C GLY A 153 0.66 -8.37 -1.51
N VAL A 154 0.61 -7.21 -2.17
CA VAL A 154 -0.05 -6.01 -1.64
C VAL A 154 -1.57 -6.15 -1.66
N GLY A 155 -2.16 -6.66 -2.74
CA GLY A 155 -3.59 -6.93 -2.81
C GLY A 155 -4.06 -7.87 -1.71
N LEU A 156 -3.35 -8.98 -1.50
CA LEU A 156 -3.60 -9.93 -0.41
C LEU A 156 -3.51 -9.27 0.97
N PHE A 157 -2.51 -8.42 1.17
CA PHE A 157 -2.33 -7.69 2.44
C PHE A 157 -3.53 -6.79 2.76
N TYR A 158 -3.97 -5.96 1.81
CA TYR A 158 -5.12 -5.08 2.01
C TYR A 158 -6.42 -5.87 2.25
N ARG A 159 -6.61 -7.00 1.54
CA ARG A 159 -7.77 -7.87 1.75
C ARG A 159 -7.78 -8.48 3.15
N THR A 160 -6.63 -9.03 3.57
CA THR A 160 -6.47 -9.62 4.90
C THR A 160 -6.74 -8.59 6.00
N LEU A 161 -6.28 -7.34 5.81
CA LEU A 161 -6.60 -6.25 6.71
C LEU A 161 -8.11 -5.95 6.75
N ALA A 162 -8.75 -5.87 5.59
CA ALA A 162 -10.19 -5.64 5.49
C ALA A 162 -10.98 -6.71 6.26
N ASP A 163 -10.64 -7.99 6.08
CA ASP A 163 -11.28 -9.12 6.74
C ASP A 163 -11.11 -9.04 8.26
N ARG A 164 -9.91 -8.68 8.75
CA ARG A 164 -9.67 -8.47 10.18
C ARG A 164 -10.46 -7.31 10.76
N ILE A 165 -10.53 -6.19 10.05
CA ILE A 165 -11.25 -4.98 10.48
C ILE A 165 -12.77 -5.23 10.54
N VAL A 166 -13.31 -6.08 9.68
CA VAL A 166 -14.73 -6.45 9.68
C VAL A 166 -15.04 -7.61 10.64
N GLY A 167 -14.05 -8.47 10.92
CA GLY A 167 -14.18 -9.56 11.90
C GLY A 167 -13.98 -9.12 13.35
N ALA A 168 -13.25 -8.03 13.59
CA ALA A 168 -13.11 -7.35 14.88
C ALA A 168 -14.35 -6.50 15.18
#